data_AF-A0A7Y3TNV2-F1
#
_entry.id   AF-A0A7Y3TNV2-F1
#
_cell.length_a   1.000
_cell.length_b   1.000
_cell.length_c   1.000
_cell.angle_alpha   90.00
_cell.angle_beta   90.00
_cell.angle_gamma   90.00
#
_symmetry.space_group_name_H-M   'P 1'
#
loop_
_entity.id
_entity.type
_entity.pdbx_description
1 polymer ?
#
loop_
_entity_poly.entity_id
_entity_poly.type
_entity_poly.pdbx_seq_one_letter_code
_entity_poly.pdbx_strand_id
1 'polypeptide(L)'
;MMIEIVPFTIELHPAAIAGTSLWSLALYLGLSPLSEWVIYQLNRWFNFAERSLYISQEEFERTRQGREAQNAFYASIFSIFPFFIFGGLCNFGVESTLGQSWAISTGTLACLSCAVYELGRRDGME
;
A
#
# COMPACT_ATOMS: atom_id res chain seq x y z
N MET A 1 -18.87 -5.59 11.93
CA MET A 1 -19.46 -6.41 10.86
C MET A 1 -18.99 -7.83 11.09
N MET A 2 -19.91 -8.78 11.22
CA MET A 2 -19.53 -10.19 11.34
C MET A 2 -19.41 -10.79 9.94
N ILE A 3 -18.26 -11.37 9.63
CA ILE A 3 -18.05 -12.14 8.41
C ILE A 3 -17.90 -13.61 8.83
N GLU A 4 -18.83 -14.44 8.39
CA GLU A 4 -18.77 -15.89 8.61
C GLU A 4 -18.08 -16.55 7.40
N ILE A 5 -16.85 -17.02 7.60
CA ILE A 5 -16.11 -17.83 6.63
C ILE A 5 -15.90 -19.19 7.28
N VAL A 6 -16.81 -20.14 7.04
CA VAL A 6 -16.80 -21.48 7.66
C VAL A 6 -15.38 -22.06 7.67
N PRO A 7 -14.75 -22.40 8.83
CA PRO A 7 -15.24 -22.47 10.22
C PRO A 7 -14.92 -21.26 11.13
N PHE A 8 -14.48 -20.13 10.58
CA PHE A 8 -14.03 -18.94 11.32
C PHE A 8 -15.08 -17.83 11.33
N THR A 9 -15.36 -17.28 12.51
CA THR A 9 -16.11 -16.04 12.70
C THR A 9 -15.14 -14.89 12.86
N ILE A 10 -15.09 -13.98 11.87
CA ILE A 10 -14.23 -12.80 11.93
C ILE A 10 -15.10 -11.60 12.32
N GLU A 11 -14.89 -11.08 13.53
CA GLU A 11 -15.46 -9.82 13.98
C GLU A 11 -14.62 -8.66 13.46
N LEU A 12 -15.05 -8.05 12.35
CA LEU A 12 -14.43 -6.84 11.81
C LEU A 12 -15.08 -5.61 12.44
N HIS A 13 -14.41 -5.01 13.43
CA HIS A 13 -14.82 -3.72 13.97
C HIS A 13 -14.57 -2.60 12.94
N PRO A 14 -15.57 -1.76 12.61
CA PRO A 14 -15.39 -0.64 11.68
C PRO A 14 -14.27 0.31 12.10
N ALA A 15 -14.07 0.46 13.41
CA ALA A 15 -12.97 1.23 13.99
C ALA A 15 -11.58 0.68 13.60
N ALA A 16 -11.41 -0.65 13.60
CA ALA A 16 -10.16 -1.28 13.21
C ALA A 16 -9.87 -1.07 11.72
N ILE A 17 -10.90 -1.13 10.86
CA ILE A 17 -10.77 -0.82 9.43
C ILE A 17 -10.35 0.64 9.25
N ALA A 18 -11.07 1.57 9.87
CA ALA A 18 -10.78 3.01 9.76
C ALA A 18 -9.37 3.34 10.27
N GLY A 19 -9.00 2.84 11.44
CA GLY A 19 -7.68 3.05 12.02
C GLY A 19 -6.56 2.44 11.18
N THR A 20 -6.74 1.22 10.69
CA THR A 20 -5.80 0.58 9.76
C THR A 20 -5.62 1.43 8.50
N SER A 21 -6.71 1.86 7.86
CA SER A 21 -6.65 2.71 6.67
C SER A 21 -5.91 4.03 6.90
N LEU A 22 -6.14 4.69 8.04
CA LEU A 22 -5.44 5.93 8.42
C LEU A 22 -3.94 5.70 8.57
N TRP A 23 -3.53 4.66 9.30
CA TRP A 23 -2.12 4.33 9.49
C TRP A 23 -1.44 3.90 8.20
N SER A 24 -2.12 3.10 7.36
CA SER A 24 -1.59 2.70 6.05
C SER A 24 -1.36 3.90 5.14
N LEU A 25 -2.31 4.83 5.09
CA LEU A 25 -2.16 6.06 4.30
C LEU A 25 -1.04 6.95 4.86
N ALA A 26 -0.96 7.10 6.18
CA ALA A 26 0.10 7.86 6.83
C ALA A 26 1.48 7.29 6.49
N LEU A 27 1.67 5.97 6.59
CA LEU A 27 2.93 5.32 6.24
C LEU A 27 3.26 5.44 4.75
N TYR A 28 2.26 5.30 3.87
CA TYR A 28 2.44 5.44 2.43
C TYR A 28 2.91 6.85 2.03
N LEU A 29 2.36 7.89 2.67
CA LEU A 29 2.73 9.28 2.42
C LEU A 29 4.04 9.67 3.12
N GLY A 30 4.21 9.28 4.38
CA GLY A 30 5.37 9.66 5.19
C GLY A 30 6.66 8.95 4.77
N LEU A 31 6.54 7.77 4.14
CA LEU A 31 7.67 6.99 3.63
C LEU A 31 7.68 6.98 2.11
N SER A 32 7.45 8.12 1.45
CA SER A 32 7.37 8.19 0.00
C SER A 32 8.58 7.63 -0.76
N PRO A 33 9.85 7.78 -0.33
CA PRO A 33 10.97 7.12 -1.01
C PRO A 33 10.88 5.59 -0.94
N LEU A 34 10.35 5.06 0.17
CA LEU A 34 10.13 3.62 0.32
C LEU A 34 8.97 3.16 -0.58
N SER A 35 7.89 3.95 -0.67
CA SER A 35 6.76 3.66 -1.56
C SER A 35 7.20 3.60 -3.02
N GLU A 36 7.94 4.61 -3.49
CA GLU A 36 8.52 4.64 -4.83
C GLU A 36 9.46 3.45 -5.08
N TRP A 37 10.28 3.09 -4.10
CA TRP A 37 11.16 1.91 -4.18
C TRP A 37 10.37 0.60 -4.29
N VAL A 38 9.30 0.41 -3.50
CA VAL A 38 8.43 -0.77 -3.57
C VAL A 38 7.78 -0.87 -4.94
N ILE A 39 7.22 0.23 -5.46
CA ILE A 39 6.62 0.28 -6.80
C ILE A 39 7.65 -0.13 -7.86
N TYR A 40 8.87 0.39 -7.77
CA TYR A 40 9.94 0.04 -8.70
C TYR A 40 10.30 -1.46 -8.65
N GLN A 41 10.44 -2.05 -7.45
CA GLN A 41 10.74 -3.48 -7.32
C GLN A 41 9.60 -4.35 -7.86
N LEU A 42 8.35 -4.00 -7.58
CA LEU A 42 7.18 -4.72 -8.11
C LEU A 42 7.11 -4.63 -9.63
N ASN A 43 7.33 -3.43 -10.18
CA ASN A 43 7.37 -3.22 -11.63
C ASN A 43 8.46 -4.07 -12.29
N ARG A 44 9.67 -4.04 -11.73
CA ARG A 44 10.80 -4.86 -12.19
C ARG A 44 10.46 -6.35 -12.16
N TRP A 45 9.85 -6.81 -11.07
CA TRP A 45 9.46 -8.20 -10.91
C TRP A 45 8.36 -8.62 -11.89
N PHE A 46 7.32 -7.79 -12.07
CA PHE A 46 6.25 -8.05 -13.04
C PHE A 46 6.78 -8.08 -14.48
N ASN A 47 7.68 -7.17 -14.86
CA ASN A 47 8.29 -7.21 -16.19
C ASN A 47 9.18 -8.45 -16.39
N PHE A 48 9.87 -8.90 -15.34
CA PHE A 48 10.62 -10.16 -15.38
C PHE A 48 9.70 -11.37 -15.53
N ALA A 49 8.62 -11.44 -14.75
CA ALA A 49 7.64 -12.52 -14.82
C ALA A 49 6.86 -12.54 -16.14
N GLU A 50 6.54 -11.37 -16.69
CA GLU A 50 5.90 -11.25 -18.01
C GLU A 50 6.82 -11.80 -19.09
N ARG A 51 8.12 -11.46 -19.06
CA ARG A 51 9.10 -11.95 -20.04
C ARG A 51 9.25 -13.47 -20.03
N SER A 52 9.09 -14.14 -18.89
CA SER A 52 9.21 -15.60 -18.82
C SER A 52 8.03 -16.34 -19.46
N LEU A 53 6.93 -15.65 -19.76
CA LEU A 53 5.75 -16.22 -20.42
C LEU A 53 5.87 -16.25 -21.96
N TYR A 54 6.80 -15.51 -22.55
CA TYR A 54 6.98 -15.45 -24.01
C TYR A 54 8.02 -16.46 -24.49
N ILE A 55 7.65 -17.23 -25.52
CA ILE A 55 8.54 -18.19 -26.17
C ILE A 55 9.37 -17.53 -27.28
N SER A 56 8.80 -16.54 -27.99
CA SER A 56 9.46 -15.82 -29.09
C SER A 56 9.71 -14.35 -28.77
N GLN A 57 10.84 -13.81 -29.25
CA GLN A 57 11.21 -12.41 -29.00
C GLN A 57 10.36 -11.42 -29.81
N GLU A 58 9.93 -11.80 -31.02
CA GLU A 58 9.04 -10.97 -31.86
C GLU A 58 7.66 -10.76 -31.22
N GLU A 59 7.10 -11.78 -30.57
CA GLU A 59 5.80 -11.68 -29.90
C GLU A 59 5.86 -10.78 -28.65
N PHE A 60 6.98 -10.86 -27.92
CA PHE A 60 7.26 -9.96 -26.81
C PHE A 60 7.39 -8.51 -27.29
N GLU A 61 8.22 -8.24 -28.30
CA GLU A 61 8.45 -6.88 -28.80
C GLU A 61 7.16 -6.23 -29.33
N ARG A 62 6.28 -7.00 -29.98
CA ARG A 62 4.97 -6.51 -30.46
C ARG A 62 4.04 -6.05 -29.34
N THR A 63 4.09 -6.69 -28.18
CA THR A 63 3.15 -6.44 -27.06
C THR A 63 3.78 -5.66 -25.89
N ARG A 64 5.10 -5.43 -25.94
CA ARG A 64 5.93 -4.89 -24.88
C ARG A 64 5.39 -3.61 -24.25
N GLN A 65 5.13 -2.59 -25.06
CA GLN A 65 4.75 -1.27 -24.55
C GLN A 65 3.44 -1.31 -23.75
N GLY A 66 2.44 -2.05 -24.23
CA GLY A 66 1.15 -2.20 -23.53
C GLY A 66 1.28 -2.98 -22.22
N ARG A 67 2.10 -4.03 -22.20
CA ARG A 67 2.34 -4.86 -21.01
C ARG A 67 3.16 -4.15 -19.96
N GLU A 68 4.22 -3.43 -20.34
CA GLU A 68 5.03 -2.64 -19.40
C GLU A 68 4.19 -1.56 -18.71
N ALA A 69 3.29 -0.90 -19.44
CA ALA A 69 2.35 0.07 -18.86
C ALA A 69 1.35 -0.59 -17.89
N GLN A 70 0.80 -1.75 -18.26
CA GLN A 70 -0.10 -2.52 -17.39
C GLN A 70 0.63 -3.00 -16.11
N ASN A 71 1.87 -3.46 -16.24
CA ASN A 71 2.69 -3.88 -15.12
C ASN A 71 3.05 -2.70 -14.21
N ALA A 72 3.31 -1.52 -14.76
CA ALA A 72 3.52 -0.31 -13.96
C ALA A 72 2.27 0.07 -13.15
N PHE A 73 1.10 -0.02 -13.78
CA PHE A 73 -0.17 0.23 -13.11
C PHE A 73 -0.43 -0.78 -11.97
N TYR A 74 -0.27 -2.08 -12.24
CA TYR A 74 -0.40 -3.09 -11.19
C TYR A 74 0.64 -2.91 -10.09
N ALA A 75 1.89 -2.55 -10.41
CA ALA A 75 2.92 -2.32 -9.40
C ALA A 75 2.52 -1.20 -8.43
N SER A 76 1.90 -0.13 -8.94
CA SER A 76 1.34 0.95 -8.14
C SER A 76 0.20 0.49 -7.22
N ILE A 77 -0.70 -0.38 -7.68
CA ILE A 77 -1.79 -0.91 -6.85
C ILE A 77 -1.25 -1.87 -5.79
N PHE A 78 -0.40 -2.81 -6.20
CA PHE A 78 0.12 -3.85 -5.30
C PHE A 78 1.10 -3.28 -4.27
N SER A 79 1.69 -2.12 -4.51
CA SER A 79 2.55 -1.44 -3.52
C SER A 79 1.79 -1.06 -2.25
N ILE A 80 0.45 -0.93 -2.30
CA ILE A 80 -0.39 -0.60 -1.14
C ILE A 80 -0.37 -1.73 -0.09
N PHE A 81 -0.25 -2.99 -0.50
CA PHE A 81 -0.36 -4.15 0.41
C PHE A 81 0.65 -4.13 1.57
N PRO A 82 1.96 -3.91 1.36
CA PRO A 82 2.91 -3.72 2.44
C PRO A 82 2.46 -2.66 3.46
N PHE A 83 2.03 -1.49 3.00
CA PHE A 83 1.55 -0.42 3.88
C PHE A 83 0.23 -0.76 4.56
N PHE A 84 -0.61 -1.58 3.94
CA PHE A 84 -1.81 -2.12 4.58
C PHE A 84 -1.46 -3.03 5.76
N ILE A 85 -0.50 -3.94 5.57
CA ILE A 85 -0.01 -4.83 6.63
C ILE A 85 0.61 -4.01 7.77
N PHE A 86 1.57 -3.13 7.47
CA PHE A 86 2.24 -2.33 8.49
C PHE A 86 1.31 -1.33 9.17
N GLY A 87 0.37 -0.74 8.43
CA GLY A 87 -0.63 0.16 8.99
C GLY A 87 -1.58 -0.58 9.96
N GLY A 88 -1.95 -1.82 9.64
CA GLY A 88 -2.71 -2.68 10.53
C GLY A 88 -1.94 -3.01 11.81
N LEU A 89 -0.64 -3.30 11.69
CA LEU A 89 0.25 -3.52 12.84
C LEU A 89 0.37 -2.26 13.72
N CYS A 90 0.51 -1.08 13.12
CA CYS A 90 0.52 0.19 13.85
C CYS A 90 -0.80 0.43 14.58
N ASN A 91 -1.94 0.28 13.91
CA ASN A 91 -3.25 0.41 14.53
C ASN A 91 -3.39 -0.56 15.71
N PHE A 92 -3.10 -1.84 15.48
CA PHE A 92 -3.18 -2.88 16.50
C PHE A 92 -2.28 -2.59 17.71
N GLY A 93 -1.05 -2.12 17.48
CA GLY A 93 -0.12 -1.77 18.55
C GLY A 93 -0.60 -0.59 19.39
N VAL A 94 -1.09 0.47 18.76
CA VAL A 94 -1.63 1.64 19.48
C VAL A 94 -2.93 1.27 20.21
N GLU A 95 -3.81 0.52 19.56
CA GLU A 95 -5.08 0.08 20.15
C GLU A 95 -4.84 -0.82 21.38
N SER A 96 -3.87 -1.75 21.30
CA SER A 96 -3.55 -2.66 22.41
C SER A 96 -2.90 -1.96 23.61
N THR A 97 -2.24 -0.82 23.39
CA THR A 97 -1.48 -0.10 24.45
C THR A 97 -2.24 1.08 25.03
N LEU A 98 -2.90 1.86 24.17
CA LEU A 98 -3.53 3.14 24.52
C LEU A 98 -5.06 3.10 24.34
N GLY A 99 -5.59 2.09 23.65
CA GLY A 99 -7.02 1.92 23.39
C GLY A 99 -7.47 2.45 22.03
N GLN A 100 -8.69 2.09 21.67
CA GLN A 100 -9.27 2.32 20.33
C GLN A 100 -9.35 3.80 19.94
N SER A 101 -9.72 4.69 20.87
CA SER A 101 -9.83 6.13 20.59
C SER A 101 -8.48 6.78 20.27
N TRP A 102 -7.40 6.29 20.90
CA TRP A 102 -6.05 6.74 20.61
C TRP A 102 -5.61 6.27 19.23
N ALA A 103 -5.84 5.01 18.89
CA ALA A 103 -5.46 4.45 17.59
C ALA A 103 -6.01 5.27 16.41
N ILE A 104 -7.28 5.67 16.47
CA ILE A 104 -7.92 6.51 15.44
C ILE A 104 -7.40 7.94 15.46
N SER A 105 -7.31 8.58 16.64
CA SER A 105 -6.92 10.00 16.73
C SER A 105 -5.45 10.20 16.32
N THR A 106 -4.55 9.33 16.78
CA THR A 106 -3.14 9.38 16.39
C THR A 106 -2.94 9.00 14.93
N GLY A 107 -3.71 8.04 14.40
CA GLY A 107 -3.67 7.71 12.97
C GLY A 107 -4.13 8.88 12.11
N THR A 108 -5.16 9.61 12.54
CA THR A 108 -5.62 10.84 11.87
C THR A 108 -4.54 11.91 11.87
N LEU A 109 -3.92 12.17 13.03
CA LEU A 109 -2.82 13.14 13.14
C LEU A 109 -1.64 12.74 12.26
N ALA A 110 -1.21 11.48 12.31
CA ALA A 110 -0.13 10.97 11.48
C ALA A 110 -0.44 11.16 9.99
N CYS A 111 -1.66 10.85 9.56
CA CYS A 111 -2.08 11.02 8.18
C CYS A 111 -2.01 12.48 7.74
N LEU A 112 -2.51 13.42 8.55
CA LEU A 112 -2.46 14.85 8.26
C LEU A 112 -1.01 15.36 8.20
N SER A 113 -0.18 14.98 9.17
CA SER A 113 1.23 15.38 9.22
C SER A 113 2.02 14.84 8.03
N CYS A 114 1.84 13.56 7.68
CA CYS A 114 2.50 12.95 6.54
C CYS A 114 2.01 13.53 5.20
N ALA A 115 0.73 13.89 5.08
CA ALA A 115 0.22 14.57 3.90
C ALA A 115 0.86 15.95 3.70
N VAL A 116 0.97 16.75 4.78
CA VAL A 116 1.66 18.05 4.73
C VAL A 116 3.14 17.88 4.39
N TYR A 117 3.81 16.91 5.02
CA TYR A 117 5.21 16.59 4.73
C TYR A 117 5.41 16.22 3.25
N GLU A 118 4.61 15.32 2.70
CA GLU A 118 4.73 14.87 1.32
C GLU A 118 4.46 16.01 0.33
N LEU A 119 3.48 16.88 0.63
CA LEU A 119 3.23 18.08 -0.17
C LEU A 119 4.45 19.01 -0.19
N GLY A 120 5.03 19.28 0.98
CA GLY A 120 6.23 20.13 1.09
C GLY A 120 7.47 19.50 0.44
N ARG A 121 7.62 18.17 0.52
CA ARG A 121 8.70 17.45 -0.19
C ARG A 121 8.58 17.62 -1.69
N ARG A 122 7.37 17.51 -2.24
CA ARG A 122 7.11 17.68 -3.68
C ARG A 122 7.40 19.10 -4.16
N ASP A 123 6.94 20.09 -3.42
CA ASP A 123 7.21 21.51 -3.71
C ASP A 123 8.72 21.80 -3.74
N GLY A 124 9.50 21.21 -2.83
CA GLY A 124 10.96 21.36 -2.83
C GLY A 124 11.72 20.62 -3.95
N MET A 125 11.04 19.81 -4.77
CA MET A 125 11.62 19.12 -5.93
C MET A 125 11.30 19.79 -7.27
N GLU A 126 10.35 20.74 -7.30
CA GLU A 126 10.05 21.60 -8.46
C GLU A 126 11.00 22.81 -8.52
#